data_AF-A0A9E7R1D9-F1
#
_entry.id   AF-A0A9E7R1D9-F1
#
_cell.length_a   1.000
_cell.length_b   1.000
_cell.length_c   1.000
_cell.angle_alpha   90.00
_cell.angle_beta   90.00
_cell.angle_gamma   90.00
#
_symmetry.space_group_name_H-M   'P 1'
#
loop_
_entity.id
_entity.type
_entity.pdbx_description
1 polymer ?
#
loop_
_entity_poly.entity_id
_entity_poly.type
_entity_poly.pdbx_seq_one_letter_code
_entity_poly.pdbx_strand_id
1 'polypeptide(L)'
;MMSESQLELLSYLVGEPGEETSISDLAEGIGWSDGYVSRVVSELDSNGYVRTKRDGRQKLVALSEIEPIERLESLMLEYDHVDFPTLIAGSGLALLYYLDEPRTATVLSEMSGVSRATVYKRLNTLQRVGIVGKSESHYRLNEPFSSLSRIARGLAHHEHRREAERYTSGVNIRWETHDEYLFACDTEFVAEQFHETGPGLFAEFDIPLLTRQRRHYFRSDRTTNISAADLVCHTLLIDDGARYRTYSLLLIQAERVGRDTLRDTAEHYSPEAGVDLRSIVDELIEYLETEGEVPTDQLPSWQEFKNTAADYEIDV
;
A
#
# COMPACT_ATOMS: atom_id res chain seq x y z
N MET A 1 -0.02 8.44 5.92
CA MET A 1 -0.85 9.42 5.19
C MET A 1 -0.60 10.84 5.67
N MET A 2 -0.36 11.75 4.72
CA MET A 2 -0.07 13.16 4.96
C MET A 2 -1.19 13.93 5.69
N SER A 3 -0.82 14.75 6.67
CA SER A 3 -1.76 15.57 7.46
C SER A 3 -2.13 16.89 6.77
N GLU A 4 -3.15 17.57 7.30
CA GLU A 4 -3.57 18.89 6.83
C GLU A 4 -2.44 19.92 6.98
N SER A 5 -1.77 19.97 8.13
CA SER A 5 -0.63 20.87 8.32
C SER A 5 0.57 20.55 7.42
N GLN A 6 0.77 19.27 7.07
CA GLN A 6 1.82 18.92 6.11
C GLN A 6 1.48 19.43 4.71
N LEU A 7 0.23 19.25 4.25
CA LEU A 7 -0.23 19.77 2.96
C LEU A 7 -0.29 21.29 2.91
N GLU A 8 -0.68 21.95 4.01
CA GLU A 8 -0.73 23.41 4.10
C GLU A 8 0.68 24.02 3.97
N LEU A 9 1.67 23.42 4.63
CA LEU A 9 3.07 23.83 4.48
C LEU A 9 3.58 23.60 3.05
N LEU A 10 3.29 22.44 2.45
CA LEU A 10 3.66 22.19 1.05
C LEU A 10 2.97 23.17 0.10
N SER A 11 1.69 23.45 0.30
CA SER A 11 0.92 24.42 -0.51
C SER A 11 1.50 25.83 -0.41
N TYR A 12 1.99 26.23 0.76
CA TYR A 12 2.69 27.51 0.94
C TYR A 12 4.01 27.53 0.14
N LEU A 13 4.81 26.47 0.22
CA LEU A 13 6.06 26.35 -0.55
C LEU A 13 5.83 26.34 -2.07
N VAL A 14 4.72 25.77 -2.54
CA VAL A 14 4.32 25.79 -3.96
C VAL A 14 4.04 27.22 -4.44
N GLY A 15 3.51 28.09 -3.57
CA GLY A 15 3.28 29.50 -3.88
C GLY A 15 4.54 30.34 -4.02
N GLU A 16 5.68 29.85 -3.52
CA GLU A 16 7.00 30.48 -3.56
C GLU A 16 8.01 29.61 -4.35
N PRO A 17 7.74 29.29 -5.63
CA PRO A 17 8.45 28.25 -6.35
C PRO A 17 9.93 28.61 -6.60
N GLY A 18 10.83 27.71 -6.19
CA GLY A 18 12.27 27.84 -6.40
C GLY A 18 13.03 28.65 -5.34
N GLU A 19 12.33 29.19 -4.34
CA GLU A 19 12.98 29.88 -3.21
C GLU A 19 13.20 28.93 -2.03
N GLU A 20 14.43 28.90 -1.52
CA GLU A 20 14.76 28.26 -0.25
C GLU A 20 14.22 29.13 0.89
N THR A 21 13.13 28.72 1.56
CA THR A 21 12.48 29.53 2.61
C THR A 21 12.98 29.17 4.00
N SER A 22 13.21 30.15 4.88
CA SER A 22 13.61 29.87 6.26
C SER A 22 12.42 29.45 7.14
N ILE A 23 12.68 28.74 8.24
CA ILE A 23 11.63 28.35 9.21
C ILE A 23 10.85 29.55 9.74
N SER A 24 11.52 30.68 9.99
CA SER A 24 10.88 31.87 10.55
C SER A 24 10.00 32.57 9.51
N ASP A 25 10.43 32.61 8.25
CA ASP A 25 9.61 33.17 7.15
C ASP A 25 8.38 32.28 6.88
N LEU A 26 8.56 30.95 6.91
CA LEU A 26 7.43 29.99 6.84
C LEU A 26 6.44 30.18 7.99
N ALA A 27 6.95 30.38 9.21
CA ALA A 27 6.12 30.60 10.39
C ALA A 27 5.31 31.90 10.29
N GLU A 28 5.94 32.99 9.84
CA GLU A 28 5.27 34.26 9.60
C GLU A 28 4.22 34.15 8.48
N GLY A 29 4.59 33.53 7.35
CA GLY A 29 3.72 33.40 6.18
C GLY A 29 2.48 32.54 6.40
N ILE A 30 2.61 31.42 7.12
CA ILE A 30 1.50 30.51 7.42
C ILE A 30 0.77 30.95 8.72
N GLY A 31 1.38 31.79 9.55
CA GLY A 31 0.82 32.23 10.83
C GLY A 31 0.95 31.18 11.94
N TRP A 32 1.99 30.35 11.89
CA TRP A 32 2.29 29.33 12.89
C TRP A 32 3.45 29.75 13.79
N SER A 33 3.63 29.04 14.92
CA SER A 33 4.86 29.22 15.72
C SER A 33 6.06 28.54 15.07
N ASP A 34 7.26 29.12 15.19
CA ASP A 34 8.53 28.53 14.71
C ASP A 34 8.71 27.07 15.15
N GLY A 35 8.37 26.76 16.41
CA GLY A 35 8.47 25.41 16.95
C GLY A 35 7.52 24.41 16.27
N TYR A 36 6.32 24.86 15.91
CA TYR A 36 5.34 24.05 15.18
C TYR A 36 5.79 23.80 13.75
N VAL A 37 6.21 24.85 13.02
CA VAL A 37 6.78 24.73 11.66
C VAL A 37 8.00 23.82 11.68
N SER A 38 8.92 24.01 12.62
CA SER A 38 10.14 23.18 12.72
C SER A 38 9.82 21.70 12.88
N ARG A 39 8.78 21.37 13.68
CA ARG A 39 8.31 19.98 13.83
C ARG A 39 7.71 19.44 12.52
N VAL A 40 6.80 20.18 11.88
CA VAL A 40 6.17 19.76 10.60
C VAL A 40 7.22 19.59 9.50
N VAL A 41 8.17 20.52 9.38
CA VAL A 41 9.30 20.42 8.43
C VAL A 41 10.14 19.19 8.72
N SER A 42 10.41 18.88 10.00
CA SER A 42 11.21 17.70 10.35
C SER A 42 10.49 16.41 9.97
N GLU A 43 9.17 16.34 10.12
CA GLU A 43 8.35 15.21 9.66
C GLU A 43 8.40 15.10 8.12
N LEU A 44 8.18 16.19 7.38
CA LEU A 44 8.25 16.22 5.92
C LEU A 44 9.64 15.82 5.39
N ASP A 45 10.71 16.30 6.01
CA ASP A 45 12.11 15.99 5.67
C ASP A 45 12.43 14.52 5.94
N SER A 46 11.95 13.98 7.08
CA SER A 46 12.10 12.56 7.43
C SER A 46 11.36 11.63 6.46
N ASN A 47 10.26 12.11 5.86
CA ASN A 47 9.55 11.41 4.80
C ASN A 47 10.12 11.74 3.41
N GLY A 48 10.99 12.75 3.28
CA GLY A 48 11.63 13.13 2.02
C GLY A 48 10.76 13.94 1.06
N TYR A 49 9.71 14.60 1.56
CA TYR A 49 8.85 15.50 0.78
C TYR A 49 9.41 16.92 0.64
N VAL A 50 10.31 17.28 1.54
CA VAL A 50 11.09 18.51 1.48
C VAL A 50 12.56 18.18 1.61
N ARG A 51 13.40 19.07 1.11
CA ARG A 51 14.84 19.08 1.36
C ARG A 51 15.14 20.21 2.32
N THR A 52 16.06 19.96 3.24
CA THR A 52 16.49 20.99 4.17
C THR A 52 18.00 21.19 4.11
N LYS A 53 18.42 22.44 4.20
CA LYS A 53 19.82 22.85 4.20
C LYS A 53 20.06 23.85 5.31
N ARG A 54 21.27 23.84 5.87
CA ARG A 54 21.68 24.83 6.85
C ARG A 54 22.42 25.94 6.16
N ASP A 55 21.97 27.18 6.35
CA ASP A 55 22.69 28.38 5.97
C ASP A 55 22.95 29.23 7.23
N GLY A 56 24.20 29.18 7.72
CA GLY A 56 24.58 29.74 9.00
C GLY A 56 23.74 29.23 10.18
N ARG A 57 22.91 30.10 10.74
CA ARG A 57 21.99 29.79 11.85
C ARG A 57 20.59 29.37 11.40
N GLN A 58 20.25 29.58 10.13
CA GLN A 58 18.92 29.30 9.60
C GLN A 58 18.88 27.91 8.97
N LYS A 59 17.72 27.26 9.08
CA LYS A 59 17.38 26.06 8.34
C LYS A 59 16.48 26.51 7.19
N LEU A 60 16.97 26.31 5.97
CA LEU A 60 16.26 26.58 4.74
C LEU A 60 15.54 25.31 4.27
N VAL A 61 14.36 25.49 3.69
CA VAL A 61 13.43 24.43 3.30
C VAL A 61 13.02 24.65 1.84
N ALA A 62 13.00 23.58 1.06
CA ALA A 62 12.50 23.58 -0.30
C ALA A 62 11.77 22.27 -0.62
N LEU A 63 10.88 22.26 -1.61
CA LEU A 63 10.24 21.04 -2.09
C LEU A 63 11.28 20.01 -2.59
N SER A 64 10.98 18.73 -2.39
CA SER A 64 11.74 17.65 -3.02
C SER A 64 11.30 17.44 -4.47
N GLU A 65 12.24 17.09 -5.34
CA GLU A 65 12.01 16.75 -6.76
C GLU A 65 11.57 15.29 -6.93
N ILE A 66 10.66 14.81 -6.06
CA ILE A 66 10.06 13.48 -6.23
C ILE A 66 8.77 13.62 -7.03
N GLU A 67 8.52 12.66 -7.90
CA GLU A 67 7.37 12.65 -8.83
C GLU A 67 6.00 12.98 -8.18
N PRO A 68 5.61 12.40 -7.03
CA PRO A 68 4.31 12.73 -6.44
C PRO A 68 4.21 14.17 -5.93
N ILE A 69 5.33 14.78 -5.52
CA ILE A 69 5.39 16.18 -5.07
C ILE A 69 5.34 17.13 -6.27
N GLU A 70 6.08 16.86 -7.35
CA GLU A 70 6.02 17.65 -8.59
C GLU A 70 4.61 17.65 -9.20
N ARG A 71 3.91 16.51 -9.15
CA ARG A 71 2.52 16.42 -9.58
C ARG A 71 1.56 17.20 -8.69
N LEU A 72 1.77 17.13 -7.38
CA LEU A 72 0.96 17.87 -6.41
C LEU A 72 1.16 19.39 -6.59
N GLU A 73 2.40 19.82 -6.76
CA GLU A 73 2.77 21.20 -7.08
C GLU A 73 2.07 21.69 -8.35
N SER A 74 2.19 20.91 -9.45
CA SER A 74 1.52 21.24 -10.72
C SER A 74 0.02 21.42 -10.56
N LEU A 75 -0.63 20.53 -9.80
CA LEU A 75 -2.08 20.58 -9.55
C LEU A 75 -2.47 21.79 -8.68
N MET A 76 -1.69 22.07 -7.63
CA MET A 76 -1.94 23.20 -6.73
C MET A 76 -1.75 24.55 -7.44
N LEU A 77 -0.79 24.65 -8.37
CA LEU A 77 -0.60 25.84 -9.21
C LEU A 77 -1.72 26.02 -10.23
N GLU A 78 -2.20 24.93 -10.84
CA GLU A 78 -3.29 24.99 -11.83
C GLU A 78 -4.63 25.38 -11.19
N TYR A 79 -4.86 24.95 -9.95
CA TYR A 79 -6.10 25.18 -9.20
C TYR A 79 -5.84 25.90 -7.87
N ASP A 80 -5.13 27.04 -7.92
CA ASP A 80 -4.71 27.86 -6.76
C ASP A 80 -5.85 28.29 -5.81
N HIS A 81 -7.07 28.43 -6.34
CA HIS A 81 -8.28 28.77 -5.61
C HIS A 81 -8.90 27.59 -4.83
N VAL A 82 -8.42 26.37 -5.04
CA VAL A 82 -8.90 25.16 -4.38
C VAL A 82 -8.09 24.92 -3.11
N ASP A 83 -8.78 24.84 -1.98
CA ASP A 83 -8.18 24.50 -0.68
C ASP A 83 -7.87 22.99 -0.59
N PHE A 84 -6.85 22.56 -1.33
CA PHE A 84 -6.39 21.17 -1.32
C PHE A 84 -6.03 20.66 0.07
N PRO A 85 -5.30 21.40 0.93
CA PRO A 85 -4.97 20.94 2.28
C PRO A 85 -6.18 20.43 3.06
N THR A 86 -7.26 21.20 3.12
CA THR A 86 -8.49 20.80 3.83
C THR A 86 -9.21 19.64 3.14
N LEU A 87 -9.20 19.63 1.79
CA LEU A 87 -9.99 18.70 0.98
C LEU A 87 -9.39 17.29 0.97
N ILE A 88 -8.08 17.18 0.79
CA ILE A 88 -7.42 15.90 0.51
C ILE A 88 -6.67 15.33 1.71
N ALA A 89 -6.37 16.08 2.77
CA ALA A 89 -5.60 15.56 3.91
C ALA A 89 -6.16 14.25 4.53
N GLY A 90 -5.24 13.42 5.01
CA GLY A 90 -5.53 12.19 5.76
C GLY A 90 -6.46 11.24 5.01
N SER A 91 -7.67 11.05 5.54
CA SER A 91 -8.70 10.19 4.92
C SER A 91 -9.07 10.63 3.49
N GLY A 92 -8.85 11.89 3.10
CA GLY A 92 -9.09 12.33 1.73
C GLY A 92 -8.19 11.59 0.73
N LEU A 93 -6.87 11.59 0.98
CA LEU A 93 -5.87 10.88 0.19
C LEU A 93 -6.12 9.37 0.21
N ALA A 94 -6.52 8.81 1.35
CA ALA A 94 -6.88 7.39 1.44
C ALA A 94 -8.04 7.01 0.50
N LEU A 95 -9.05 7.88 0.37
CA LEU A 95 -10.15 7.65 -0.57
C LEU A 95 -9.73 7.91 -2.02
N LEU A 96 -8.92 8.95 -2.26
CA LEU A 96 -8.43 9.29 -3.59
C LEU A 96 -7.55 8.18 -4.17
N TYR A 97 -6.81 7.45 -3.33
CA TYR A 97 -6.03 6.27 -3.71
C TYR A 97 -6.87 5.30 -4.55
N TYR A 98 -8.09 4.99 -4.11
CA TYR A 98 -9.01 4.06 -4.75
C TYR A 98 -9.98 4.70 -5.77
N LEU A 99 -9.87 5.99 -6.05
CA LEU A 99 -10.74 6.67 -7.05
C LEU A 99 -10.09 6.74 -8.44
N ASP A 100 -9.24 5.76 -8.76
CA ASP A 100 -8.73 5.51 -10.11
C ASP A 100 -9.82 5.02 -11.08
N GLU A 101 -10.86 4.39 -10.52
CA GLU A 101 -12.07 3.97 -11.23
C GLU A 101 -13.35 4.37 -10.45
N PRO A 102 -14.54 4.33 -11.07
CA PRO A 102 -15.79 4.63 -10.38
C PRO A 102 -16.10 3.59 -9.29
N ARG A 103 -16.26 4.03 -8.04
CA ARG A 103 -16.55 3.14 -6.90
C ARG A 103 -17.72 3.62 -6.05
N THR A 104 -18.39 2.69 -5.38
CA THR A 104 -19.43 3.04 -4.40
C THR A 104 -18.81 3.46 -3.07
N ALA A 105 -19.55 4.21 -2.26
CA ALA A 105 -19.11 4.57 -0.91
C ALA A 105 -18.89 3.35 0.01
N THR A 106 -19.61 2.24 -0.25
CA THR A 106 -19.44 0.98 0.47
C THR A 106 -18.07 0.38 0.18
N VAL A 107 -17.74 0.21 -1.10
CA VAL A 107 -16.45 -0.32 -1.55
C VAL A 107 -15.30 0.55 -1.06
N LEU A 108 -15.41 1.88 -1.18
CA LEU A 108 -14.40 2.80 -0.66
C LEU A 108 -14.18 2.66 0.85
N SER A 109 -15.25 2.44 1.62
CA SER A 109 -15.16 2.25 3.07
C SER A 109 -14.45 0.93 3.43
N GLU A 110 -14.74 -0.14 2.69
CA GLU A 110 -14.14 -1.46 2.88
C GLU A 110 -12.65 -1.44 2.52
N MET A 111 -12.30 -0.89 1.36
CA MET A 111 -10.92 -0.85 0.87
C MET A 111 -10.02 0.10 1.69
N SER A 112 -10.51 1.30 2.03
CA SER A 112 -9.70 2.28 2.76
C SER A 112 -9.71 2.12 4.28
N GLY A 113 -10.53 1.21 4.83
CA GLY A 113 -10.77 1.12 6.28
C GLY A 113 -11.44 2.37 6.89
N VAL A 114 -11.77 3.39 6.10
CA VAL A 114 -12.42 4.61 6.56
C VAL A 114 -13.90 4.33 6.81
N SER A 115 -14.43 4.76 7.96
CA SER A 115 -15.85 4.57 8.28
C SER A 115 -16.78 5.17 7.22
N ARG A 116 -17.87 4.46 6.88
CA ARG A 116 -18.87 4.90 5.87
C ARG A 116 -19.33 6.35 6.09
N ALA A 117 -19.54 6.77 7.34
CA ALA A 117 -19.92 8.15 7.66
C ALA A 117 -18.86 9.17 7.25
N THR A 118 -17.58 8.86 7.47
CA THR A 118 -16.45 9.70 7.06
C THR A 118 -16.29 9.70 5.54
N VAL A 119 -16.46 8.54 4.89
CA VAL A 119 -16.47 8.43 3.41
C VAL A 119 -17.52 9.36 2.81
N TYR A 120 -18.78 9.28 3.24
CA TYR A 120 -19.83 10.17 2.73
C TYR A 120 -19.54 11.65 3.02
N LYS A 121 -19.03 11.98 4.21
CA LYS A 121 -18.64 13.36 4.54
C LYS A 121 -17.60 13.88 3.56
N ARG A 122 -16.52 13.12 3.33
CA ARG A 122 -15.42 13.50 2.42
C ARG A 122 -15.89 13.59 0.98
N LEU A 123 -16.62 12.59 0.47
CA LEU A 123 -17.17 12.60 -0.89
C LEU A 123 -18.11 13.78 -1.12
N ASN A 124 -18.96 14.13 -0.15
CA ASN A 124 -19.85 15.30 -0.27
C ASN A 124 -19.06 16.60 -0.34
N THR A 125 -18.00 16.75 0.48
CA THR A 125 -17.12 17.92 0.39
C THR A 125 -16.44 18.00 -0.97
N LEU A 126 -15.85 16.90 -1.46
CA LEU A 126 -15.20 16.85 -2.78
C LEU A 126 -16.19 17.11 -3.93
N GLN A 127 -17.43 16.66 -3.80
CA GLN A 127 -18.48 16.87 -4.79
C GLN A 127 -18.92 18.35 -4.85
N ARG A 128 -19.01 19.05 -3.71
CA ARG A 128 -19.41 20.47 -3.65
C ARG A 128 -18.44 21.38 -4.40
N VAL A 129 -17.15 21.03 -4.42
CA VAL A 129 -16.11 21.77 -5.13
C VAL A 129 -15.81 21.20 -6.53
N GLY A 130 -16.59 20.21 -6.99
CA GLY A 130 -16.47 19.67 -8.34
C GLY A 130 -15.27 18.74 -8.55
N ILE A 131 -14.59 18.26 -7.51
CA ILE A 131 -13.50 17.28 -7.64
C ILE A 131 -14.04 15.89 -7.99
N VAL A 132 -15.12 15.49 -7.32
CA VAL A 132 -15.76 14.20 -7.51
C VAL A 132 -17.15 14.36 -8.13
N GLY A 133 -17.42 13.59 -9.18
CA GLY A 133 -18.75 13.39 -9.75
C GLY A 133 -19.43 12.16 -9.17
N LYS A 134 -20.77 12.14 -9.21
CA LYS A 134 -21.58 10.99 -8.83
C LYS A 134 -22.51 10.60 -9.97
N SER A 135 -22.47 9.33 -10.35
CA SER A 135 -23.44 8.70 -11.26
C SER A 135 -24.08 7.52 -10.54
N GLU A 136 -25.41 7.55 -10.39
CA GLU A 136 -26.14 6.58 -9.57
C GLU A 136 -25.60 6.48 -8.12
N SER A 137 -24.94 5.38 -7.78
CA SER A 137 -24.27 5.13 -6.50
C SER A 137 -22.73 5.20 -6.58
N HIS A 138 -22.18 5.41 -7.78
CA HIS A 138 -20.75 5.40 -8.04
C HIS A 138 -20.18 6.82 -8.05
N TYR A 139 -19.04 6.98 -7.40
CA TYR A 139 -18.25 8.20 -7.30
C TYR A 139 -17.01 8.06 -8.18
N ARG A 140 -16.64 9.12 -8.88
CA ARG A 140 -15.43 9.16 -9.72
C ARG A 140 -14.81 10.54 -9.69
N LEU A 141 -13.50 10.62 -9.90
CA LEU A 141 -12.83 11.90 -10.15
C LEU A 141 -13.32 12.50 -11.46
N ASN A 142 -13.59 13.81 -11.46
CA ASN A 142 -13.83 14.57 -12.69
C ASN A 142 -12.49 14.76 -13.43
N GLU A 143 -12.51 14.89 -14.77
CA GLU A 143 -11.29 14.93 -15.58
C GLU A 143 -10.19 15.90 -15.09
N PRO A 144 -10.49 17.15 -14.70
CA PRO A 144 -9.49 18.10 -14.19
C PRO A 144 -8.69 17.56 -12.99
N PHE A 145 -9.30 16.68 -12.20
CA PHE A 145 -8.75 16.15 -10.95
C PHE A 145 -8.43 14.67 -11.01
N SER A 146 -8.45 14.06 -12.21
CA SER A 146 -8.14 12.64 -12.41
C SER A 146 -6.72 12.27 -11.95
N SER A 147 -5.80 13.24 -11.91
CA SER A 147 -4.44 13.09 -11.39
C SER A 147 -4.37 12.84 -9.88
N LEU A 148 -5.40 13.22 -9.10
CA LEU A 148 -5.39 13.09 -7.64
C LEU A 148 -5.22 11.63 -7.17
N SER A 149 -5.79 10.67 -7.89
CA SER A 149 -5.60 9.26 -7.53
C SER A 149 -4.14 8.82 -7.73
N ARG A 150 -3.51 9.25 -8.83
CA ARG A 150 -2.08 8.98 -9.07
C ARG A 150 -1.19 9.64 -8.03
N ILE A 151 -1.50 10.88 -7.63
CA ILE A 151 -0.80 11.58 -6.56
C ILE A 151 -0.93 10.81 -5.24
N ALA A 152 -2.15 10.41 -4.86
CA ALA A 152 -2.37 9.64 -3.63
C ALA A 152 -1.62 8.31 -3.61
N ARG A 153 -1.65 7.57 -4.73
CA ARG A 153 -0.89 6.32 -4.91
C ARG A 153 0.62 6.54 -4.84
N GLY A 154 1.13 7.56 -5.54
CA GLY A 154 2.56 7.91 -5.53
C GLY A 154 3.06 8.36 -4.14
N LEU A 155 2.25 9.11 -3.40
CA LEU A 155 2.55 9.48 -2.02
C LEU A 155 2.62 8.26 -1.10
N ALA A 156 1.62 7.36 -1.15
CA ALA A 156 1.61 6.13 -0.35
C ALA A 156 2.82 5.25 -0.66
N HIS A 157 3.10 5.01 -1.94
CA HIS A 157 4.26 4.26 -2.39
C HIS A 157 5.59 4.83 -1.87
N HIS A 158 5.72 6.16 -1.88
CA HIS A 158 6.89 6.84 -1.33
C HIS A 158 6.96 6.71 0.19
N GLU A 159 5.85 6.86 0.93
CA GLU A 159 5.81 6.63 2.39
C GLU A 159 6.25 5.20 2.73
N HIS A 160 5.70 4.20 2.06
CA HIS A 160 6.02 2.79 2.28
C HIS A 160 7.50 2.49 2.05
N ARG A 161 8.05 2.97 0.92
CA ARG A 161 9.48 2.80 0.65
C ARG A 161 10.33 3.44 1.73
N ARG A 162 10.03 4.69 2.11
CA ARG A 162 10.81 5.44 3.11
C ARG A 162 10.70 4.82 4.49
N GLU A 163 9.54 4.28 4.85
CA GLU A 163 9.34 3.55 6.10
C GLU A 163 10.18 2.28 6.15
N ALA A 164 10.09 1.42 5.12
CA ALA A 164 10.87 0.20 5.04
C ALA A 164 12.39 0.45 5.01
N GLU A 165 12.83 1.50 4.30
CA GLU A 165 14.24 1.89 4.20
C GLU A 165 14.87 2.34 5.54
N ARG A 166 14.06 2.60 6.57
CA ARG A 166 14.57 2.86 7.94
C ARG A 166 15.12 1.58 8.59
N TYR A 167 14.66 0.42 8.15
CA TYR A 167 14.99 -0.88 8.76
C TYR A 167 15.88 -1.75 7.88
N THR A 168 15.75 -1.64 6.55
CA THR A 168 16.45 -2.53 5.61
C THR A 168 16.86 -1.82 4.33
N SER A 169 17.84 -2.39 3.62
CA SER A 169 18.22 -1.97 2.27
C SER A 169 17.59 -2.86 1.20
N GLY A 170 17.59 -2.38 -0.05
CA GLY A 170 17.17 -3.17 -1.21
C GLY A 170 15.66 -3.41 -1.31
N VAL A 171 14.86 -2.53 -0.70
CA VAL A 171 13.39 -2.61 -0.65
C VAL A 171 12.80 -2.69 -2.05
N ASN A 172 12.00 -3.74 -2.29
CA ASN A 172 11.24 -3.93 -3.51
C ASN A 172 9.80 -4.29 -3.16
N ILE A 173 8.89 -3.32 -3.27
CA ILE A 173 7.46 -3.47 -2.98
C ILE A 173 6.83 -4.39 -4.04
N ARG A 174 6.10 -5.41 -3.59
CA ARG A 174 5.42 -6.43 -4.40
C ARG A 174 3.91 -6.19 -4.49
N TRP A 175 3.32 -5.63 -3.45
CA TRP A 175 1.91 -5.32 -3.35
C TRP A 175 1.73 -4.22 -2.30
N GLU A 176 0.77 -3.31 -2.50
CA GLU A 176 0.49 -2.25 -1.54
C GLU A 176 -0.93 -1.68 -1.66
N THR A 177 -1.44 -1.18 -0.54
CA THR A 177 -2.63 -0.34 -0.45
C THR A 177 -2.20 1.09 -0.10
N HIS A 178 -3.02 1.86 0.60
CA HIS A 178 -2.62 3.13 1.19
C HIS A 178 -1.96 2.99 2.58
N ASP A 179 -2.07 1.80 3.21
CA ASP A 179 -1.72 1.56 4.61
C ASP A 179 -1.09 0.17 4.88
N GLU A 180 -1.05 -0.72 3.90
CA GLU A 180 -0.42 -2.03 4.00
C GLU A 180 0.49 -2.25 2.79
N TYR A 181 1.57 -2.99 2.97
CA TYR A 181 2.44 -3.34 1.86
C TYR A 181 3.27 -4.59 2.13
N LEU A 182 3.49 -5.35 1.05
CA LEU A 182 4.35 -6.52 0.98
C LEU A 182 5.61 -6.13 0.21
N PHE A 183 6.78 -6.45 0.73
CA PHE A 183 8.04 -6.14 0.05
C PHE A 183 9.11 -7.20 0.26
N ALA A 184 10.03 -7.28 -0.70
CA ALA A 184 11.25 -8.06 -0.60
C ALA A 184 12.42 -7.18 -0.15
N CYS A 185 13.37 -7.75 0.59
CA CYS A 185 14.58 -7.07 1.04
C CYS A 185 15.78 -8.03 1.22
N ASP A 186 16.97 -7.45 1.45
CA ASP A 186 18.23 -8.21 1.52
C ASP A 186 18.64 -8.60 2.95
N THR A 187 18.05 -7.99 3.98
CA THR A 187 18.46 -8.18 5.37
C THR A 187 17.29 -8.54 6.28
N GLU A 188 17.59 -9.32 7.31
CA GLU A 188 16.63 -9.64 8.38
C GLU A 188 16.55 -8.48 9.36
N PHE A 189 15.35 -8.19 9.85
CA PHE A 189 15.13 -7.22 10.91
C PHE A 189 13.87 -7.56 11.69
N VAL A 190 13.75 -6.98 12.88
CA VAL A 190 12.54 -7.08 13.72
C VAL A 190 12.09 -5.67 14.04
N ALA A 191 10.85 -5.37 13.69
CA ALA A 191 10.20 -4.11 14.00
C ALA A 191 8.72 -4.37 14.30
N GLU A 192 8.12 -3.54 15.14
CA GLU A 192 6.69 -3.57 15.39
C GLU A 192 5.93 -3.34 14.07
N GLN A 193 4.82 -4.05 13.85
CA GLN A 193 3.98 -3.98 12.62
C GLN A 193 4.60 -4.56 11.35
N PHE A 194 5.85 -5.04 11.39
CA PHE A 194 6.50 -5.76 10.29
C PHE A 194 6.55 -7.25 10.59
N HIS A 195 5.95 -8.04 9.70
CA HIS A 195 5.86 -9.49 9.86
C HIS A 195 6.61 -10.18 8.72
N GLU A 196 7.54 -11.09 9.05
CA GLU A 196 8.16 -11.95 8.05
C GLU A 196 7.07 -12.78 7.34
N THR A 197 7.23 -13.02 6.03
CA THR A 197 6.24 -13.70 5.18
C THR A 197 6.91 -14.35 3.96
N GLY A 198 6.10 -14.89 3.05
CA GLY A 198 6.53 -15.55 1.82
C GLY A 198 7.27 -16.88 2.08
N PRO A 199 7.98 -17.42 1.08
CA PRO A 199 8.59 -18.76 1.16
C PRO A 199 9.51 -18.99 2.36
N GLY A 200 10.10 -17.93 2.92
CA GLY A 200 10.95 -18.03 4.11
C GLY A 200 10.21 -18.44 5.39
N LEU A 201 8.91 -18.14 5.49
CA LEU A 201 8.10 -18.42 6.68
C LEU A 201 7.57 -19.86 6.72
N PHE A 202 7.62 -20.60 5.62
CA PHE A 202 7.06 -21.96 5.53
C PHE A 202 7.69 -22.95 6.52
N ALA A 203 8.93 -22.70 6.96
CA ALA A 203 9.57 -23.53 7.97
C ALA A 203 8.86 -23.49 9.33
N GLU A 204 8.16 -22.39 9.66
CA GLU A 204 7.33 -22.28 10.88
C GLU A 204 6.03 -23.09 10.80
N PHE A 205 5.70 -23.59 9.60
CA PHE A 205 4.58 -24.48 9.31
C PHE A 205 5.07 -25.91 8.98
N ASP A 206 6.26 -26.29 9.47
CA ASP A 206 6.91 -27.59 9.24
C ASP A 206 7.19 -27.92 7.75
N ILE A 207 7.25 -26.90 6.87
CA ILE A 207 7.56 -27.04 5.44
C ILE A 207 8.88 -26.28 5.12
N PRO A 208 10.06 -26.81 5.48
CA PRO A 208 11.33 -26.11 5.27
C PRO A 208 11.73 -26.08 3.78
N LEU A 209 11.23 -25.08 3.06
CA LEU A 209 11.53 -24.88 1.65
C LEU A 209 13.01 -24.51 1.44
N LEU A 210 13.66 -25.17 0.47
CA LEU A 210 15.01 -24.80 0.03
C LEU A 210 14.96 -23.55 -0.86
N THR A 211 14.82 -22.37 -0.23
CA THR A 211 14.77 -21.09 -0.93
C THR A 211 16.09 -20.33 -0.83
N ARG A 212 16.60 -19.84 -1.97
CA ARG A 212 17.71 -18.87 -2.05
C ARG A 212 17.21 -17.43 -2.20
N GLN A 213 15.92 -17.20 -1.92
CA GLN A 213 15.28 -15.95 -2.25
C GLN A 213 15.53 -14.87 -1.20
N ARG A 214 15.23 -13.64 -1.61
CA ARG A 214 15.15 -12.49 -0.71
C ARG A 214 14.15 -12.75 0.41
N ARG A 215 14.35 -12.06 1.53
CA ARG A 215 13.40 -12.06 2.64
C ARG A 215 12.20 -11.21 2.27
N HIS A 216 11.02 -11.59 2.74
CA HIS A 216 9.79 -10.84 2.50
C HIS A 216 9.16 -10.44 3.81
N TYR A 217 8.63 -9.22 3.84
CA TYR A 217 7.93 -8.68 5.00
C TYR A 217 6.62 -8.06 4.56
N PHE A 218 5.61 -8.21 5.41
CA PHE A 218 4.32 -7.56 5.31
C PHE A 218 4.19 -6.53 6.43
N ARG A 219 3.91 -5.29 6.07
CA ARG A 219 3.62 -4.20 7.02
C ARG A 219 2.12 -4.03 7.14
N SER A 220 1.60 -4.11 8.35
CA SER A 220 0.18 -3.83 8.64
C SER A 220 -0.03 -3.40 10.09
N ASP A 221 -0.92 -2.42 10.28
CA ASP A 221 -1.40 -2.01 11.62
C ASP A 221 -2.54 -2.91 12.13
N ARG A 222 -3.09 -3.77 11.27
CA ARG A 222 -4.32 -4.56 11.51
C ARG A 222 -4.02 -6.00 11.91
N THR A 223 -2.85 -6.49 11.51
CA THR A 223 -2.43 -7.87 11.68
C THR A 223 -1.38 -7.96 12.77
N THR A 224 -1.41 -9.04 13.55
CA THR A 224 -0.39 -9.29 14.60
C THR A 224 0.54 -10.45 14.24
N ASN A 225 0.11 -11.34 13.35
CA ASN A 225 0.87 -12.46 12.80
C ASN A 225 0.32 -12.84 11.42
N ILE A 226 1.15 -13.47 10.60
CA ILE A 226 0.71 -13.98 9.28
C ILE A 226 0.02 -15.33 9.47
N SER A 227 -1.26 -15.43 9.07
CA SER A 227 -1.96 -16.71 9.05
C SER A 227 -1.53 -17.57 7.86
N ALA A 228 -1.86 -18.85 7.87
CA ALA A 228 -1.60 -19.73 6.72
C ALA A 228 -2.29 -19.22 5.43
N ALA A 229 -3.52 -18.69 5.54
CA ALA A 229 -4.23 -18.10 4.41
C ALA A 229 -3.52 -16.83 3.88
N ASP A 230 -3.06 -15.95 4.78
CA ASP A 230 -2.28 -14.76 4.39
C ASP A 230 -0.98 -15.18 3.71
N LEU A 231 -0.29 -16.19 4.24
CA LEU A 231 0.96 -16.69 3.69
C LEU A 231 0.76 -17.27 2.28
N VAL A 232 -0.34 -17.98 2.01
CA VAL A 232 -0.71 -18.42 0.66
C VAL A 232 -0.86 -17.21 -0.27
N CYS A 233 -1.65 -16.21 0.12
CA CYS A 233 -1.87 -15.02 -0.71
C CYS A 233 -0.57 -14.24 -0.95
N HIS A 234 0.23 -13.99 0.09
CA HIS A 234 1.52 -13.32 -0.03
C HIS A 234 2.49 -14.07 -0.94
N THR A 235 2.52 -15.40 -0.85
CA THR A 235 3.36 -16.26 -1.69
C THR A 235 3.00 -16.12 -3.17
N LEU A 236 1.70 -16.11 -3.49
CA LEU A 236 1.21 -15.93 -4.86
C LEU A 236 1.39 -14.48 -5.38
N LEU A 237 1.34 -13.47 -4.50
CA LEU A 237 1.65 -12.08 -4.86
C LEU A 237 3.14 -11.87 -5.16
N ILE A 238 4.02 -12.66 -4.55
CA ILE A 238 5.46 -12.62 -4.83
C ILE A 238 5.75 -13.21 -6.21
N ASP A 239 5.13 -14.35 -6.53
CA ASP A 239 5.28 -15.08 -7.79
C ASP A 239 4.13 -16.11 -7.89
N ASP A 240 3.42 -16.14 -9.00
CA ASP A 240 2.28 -17.03 -9.25
C ASP A 240 2.65 -18.24 -10.12
N GLY A 241 3.94 -18.48 -10.36
CA GLY A 241 4.43 -19.62 -11.12
C GLY A 241 4.20 -20.97 -10.43
N ALA A 242 4.34 -22.05 -11.20
CA ALA A 242 4.01 -23.41 -10.76
C ALA A 242 4.65 -23.82 -9.42
N ARG A 243 5.87 -23.38 -9.16
CA ARG A 243 6.56 -23.65 -7.88
C ARG A 243 5.83 -23.03 -6.68
N TYR A 244 5.43 -21.77 -6.78
CA TYR A 244 4.78 -21.05 -5.68
C TYR A 244 3.35 -21.54 -5.48
N ARG A 245 2.67 -21.91 -6.57
CA ARG A 245 1.39 -22.62 -6.48
C ARG A 245 1.53 -23.96 -5.75
N THR A 246 2.55 -24.76 -6.04
CA THR A 246 2.83 -25.99 -5.29
C THR A 246 3.10 -25.70 -3.81
N TYR A 247 3.86 -24.65 -3.49
CA TYR A 247 4.07 -24.24 -2.09
C TYR A 247 2.74 -23.92 -1.41
N SER A 248 1.90 -23.11 -2.05
CA SER A 248 0.56 -22.80 -1.55
C SER A 248 -0.28 -24.05 -1.33
N LEU A 249 -0.28 -25.03 -2.25
CA LEU A 249 -0.99 -26.30 -2.08
C LEU A 249 -0.50 -27.09 -0.86
N LEU A 250 0.82 -27.17 -0.64
CA LEU A 250 1.40 -27.83 0.53
C LEU A 250 0.89 -27.19 1.83
N LEU A 251 0.92 -25.86 1.89
CA LEU A 251 0.49 -25.13 3.09
C LEU A 251 -1.02 -25.25 3.33
N ILE A 252 -1.84 -25.16 2.27
CA ILE A 252 -3.29 -25.36 2.38
C ILE A 252 -3.60 -26.74 2.96
N GLN A 253 -2.89 -27.79 2.50
CA GLN A 253 -3.11 -29.16 2.96
C GLN A 253 -2.59 -29.37 4.38
N ALA A 254 -1.37 -28.92 4.70
CA ALA A 254 -0.75 -29.07 6.01
C ALA A 254 -1.60 -28.41 7.12
N GLU A 255 -2.01 -27.17 6.89
CA GLU A 255 -2.76 -26.38 7.86
C GLU A 255 -4.29 -26.57 7.75
N ARG A 256 -4.74 -27.38 6.78
CA ARG A 256 -6.16 -27.63 6.48
C ARG A 256 -6.95 -26.32 6.36
N VAL A 257 -6.39 -25.36 5.61
CA VAL A 257 -6.96 -24.03 5.46
C VAL A 257 -8.35 -24.12 4.84
N GLY A 258 -9.34 -23.53 5.50
CA GLY A 258 -10.72 -23.54 5.03
C GLY A 258 -10.90 -22.77 3.73
N ARG A 259 -11.73 -23.29 2.81
CA ARG A 259 -11.99 -22.69 1.49
C ARG A 259 -12.53 -21.26 1.60
N ASP A 260 -13.50 -21.05 2.48
CA ASP A 260 -14.11 -19.74 2.69
C ASP A 260 -13.09 -18.76 3.28
N THR A 261 -12.28 -19.20 4.25
CA THR A 261 -11.18 -18.39 4.80
C THR A 261 -10.19 -17.98 3.72
N LEU A 262 -9.78 -18.92 2.86
CA LEU A 262 -8.82 -18.63 1.81
C LEU A 262 -9.39 -17.65 0.77
N ARG A 263 -10.68 -17.79 0.42
CA ARG A 263 -11.38 -16.86 -0.48
C ARG A 263 -11.51 -15.48 0.13
N ASP A 264 -11.97 -15.39 1.38
CA ASP A 264 -12.13 -14.12 2.10
C ASP A 264 -10.77 -13.39 2.22
N THR A 265 -9.70 -14.13 2.51
CA THR A 265 -8.34 -13.57 2.54
C THR A 265 -7.90 -13.11 1.14
N ALA A 266 -8.14 -13.90 0.09
CA ALA A 266 -7.81 -13.51 -1.28
C ALA A 266 -8.56 -12.25 -1.73
N GLU A 267 -9.82 -12.08 -1.31
CA GLU A 267 -10.63 -10.89 -1.61
C GLU A 267 -10.04 -9.60 -1.03
N HIS A 268 -9.35 -9.66 0.11
CA HIS A 268 -8.63 -8.51 0.67
C HIS A 268 -7.48 -8.04 -0.23
N TYR A 269 -6.69 -8.97 -0.75
CA TYR A 269 -5.48 -8.65 -1.53
C TYR A 269 -5.76 -8.39 -3.02
N SER A 270 -6.81 -9.01 -3.57
CA SER A 270 -7.12 -9.00 -5.01
C SER A 270 -7.22 -7.61 -5.66
N PRO A 271 -7.79 -6.57 -5.02
CA PRO A 271 -8.00 -5.30 -5.71
C PRO A 271 -6.72 -4.57 -6.15
N GLU A 272 -5.61 -4.80 -5.45
CA GLU A 272 -4.31 -4.21 -5.74
C GLU A 272 -3.30 -5.26 -6.25
N ALA A 273 -3.76 -6.49 -6.52
CA ALA A 273 -2.93 -7.55 -7.06
C ALA A 273 -2.66 -7.33 -8.56
N GLY A 274 -1.40 -7.54 -8.99
CA GLY A 274 -1.04 -7.56 -10.42
C GLY A 274 -1.47 -8.83 -11.16
N VAL A 275 -2.06 -9.78 -10.44
CA VAL A 275 -2.55 -11.08 -10.93
C VAL A 275 -4.00 -11.27 -10.48
N ASP A 276 -4.75 -12.15 -11.16
CA ASP A 276 -6.10 -12.53 -10.74
C ASP A 276 -6.04 -13.52 -9.57
N LEU A 277 -5.66 -13.01 -8.40
CA LEU A 277 -5.41 -13.81 -7.20
C LEU A 277 -6.63 -14.65 -6.80
N ARG A 278 -7.84 -14.13 -6.97
CA ARG A 278 -9.08 -14.85 -6.66
C ARG A 278 -9.26 -16.07 -7.55
N SER A 279 -9.08 -15.92 -8.86
CA SER A 279 -9.15 -17.05 -9.80
C SER A 279 -8.05 -18.09 -9.53
N ILE A 280 -6.84 -17.64 -9.18
CA ILE A 280 -5.74 -18.54 -8.82
C ILE A 280 -6.10 -19.34 -7.56
N VAL A 281 -6.61 -18.68 -6.52
CA VAL A 281 -7.05 -19.34 -5.29
C VAL A 281 -8.18 -20.33 -5.54
N ASP A 282 -9.17 -19.98 -6.36
CA ASP A 282 -10.24 -20.89 -6.76
C ASP A 282 -9.70 -22.12 -7.51
N GLU A 283 -8.69 -21.95 -8.37
CA GLU A 283 -8.01 -23.06 -9.07
C GLU A 283 -7.27 -23.99 -8.09
N LEU A 284 -6.57 -23.44 -7.09
CA LEU A 284 -5.91 -24.25 -6.05
C LEU A 284 -6.92 -25.05 -5.22
N ILE A 285 -8.05 -24.44 -4.87
CA ILE A 285 -9.15 -25.08 -4.15
C ILE A 285 -9.72 -26.23 -5.00
N GLU A 286 -10.08 -25.97 -6.25
CA GLU A 286 -10.62 -26.98 -7.17
C GLU A 286 -9.64 -28.15 -7.37
N TYR A 287 -8.35 -27.85 -7.53
CA TYR A 287 -7.31 -28.88 -7.66
C TYR A 287 -7.29 -29.85 -6.48
N LEU A 288 -7.32 -29.33 -5.24
CA LEU A 288 -7.33 -30.18 -4.04
C LEU A 288 -8.64 -30.95 -3.88
N GLU A 289 -9.77 -30.36 -4.27
CA GLU A 289 -11.08 -31.02 -4.20
C GLU A 289 -11.26 -32.16 -5.19
N THR A 290 -10.65 -32.02 -6.37
CA THR A 290 -10.79 -32.95 -7.48
C THR A 290 -9.61 -33.90 -7.60
N GLU A 291 -8.68 -33.88 -6.64
CA GLU A 291 -7.46 -34.69 -6.68
C GLU A 291 -6.68 -34.51 -8.02
N GLY A 292 -6.65 -33.28 -8.53
CA GLY A 292 -5.99 -32.95 -9.79
C GLY A 292 -6.64 -33.56 -11.05
N GLU A 293 -7.93 -33.91 -11.04
CA GLU A 293 -8.65 -34.39 -12.23
C GLU A 293 -8.68 -33.35 -13.37
N VAL A 294 -8.62 -32.07 -13.04
CA VAL A 294 -8.53 -30.97 -14.01
C VAL A 294 -7.06 -30.63 -14.26
N PRO A 295 -6.46 -31.06 -15.39
CA PRO A 295 -5.09 -30.74 -15.71
C PRO A 295 -4.95 -29.25 -16.05
N THR A 296 -3.90 -28.64 -15.52
CA THR A 296 -3.52 -27.24 -15.78
C THR A 296 -2.01 -27.19 -15.97
N ASP A 297 -1.53 -26.35 -16.88
CA ASP A 297 -0.10 -26.22 -17.17
C ASP A 297 0.69 -25.61 -15.99
N GLN A 298 -0.02 -25.07 -15.00
CA GLN A 298 0.58 -24.35 -13.87
C GLN A 298 0.57 -25.13 -12.55
N LEU A 299 -0.09 -26.28 -12.47
CA LEU A 299 -0.09 -27.13 -11.27
C LEU A 299 0.57 -28.48 -11.57
N PRO A 300 1.21 -29.11 -10.58
CA PRO A 300 1.76 -30.45 -10.72
C PRO A 300 0.64 -31.46 -10.97
N SER A 301 0.97 -32.60 -11.59
CA SER A 301 0.05 -33.74 -11.57
C SER A 301 -0.22 -34.19 -10.13
N TRP A 302 -1.36 -34.82 -9.87
CA TRP A 302 -1.70 -35.28 -8.53
C TRP A 302 -0.64 -36.20 -7.91
N GLN A 303 -0.07 -37.10 -8.71
CA GLN A 303 0.99 -37.98 -8.24
C GLN A 303 2.28 -37.22 -7.88
N GLU A 304 2.65 -36.20 -8.65
CA GLU A 304 3.80 -35.34 -8.34
C GLU A 304 3.55 -34.53 -7.06
N PHE A 305 2.35 -34.01 -6.88
CA PHE A 305 1.97 -33.31 -5.65
C PHE A 305 2.04 -34.24 -4.44
N LYS A 306 1.44 -35.43 -4.50
CA LYS A 306 1.51 -36.43 -3.43
C LYS A 306 2.94 -36.81 -3.05
N ASN A 307 3.80 -37.01 -4.04
CA ASN A 307 5.21 -37.31 -3.78
C ASN A 307 5.88 -36.14 -3.06
N THR A 308 5.63 -34.91 -3.50
CA THR A 308 6.16 -33.70 -2.87
C THR A 308 5.64 -33.53 -1.44
N ALA A 309 4.34 -33.76 -1.21
CA ALA A 309 3.74 -33.67 0.11
C ALA A 309 4.30 -34.72 1.08
N ALA A 310 4.54 -35.95 0.60
CA ALA A 310 5.16 -37.00 1.39
C ALA A 310 6.60 -36.66 1.83
N ASP A 311 7.36 -35.91 1.03
CA ASP A 311 8.70 -35.42 1.42
C ASP A 311 8.66 -34.46 2.63
N TYR A 312 7.51 -33.83 2.89
CA TYR A 312 7.25 -32.96 4.03
C TYR A 312 6.34 -33.61 5.09
N GLU A 313 6.10 -34.93 5.02
CA GLU A 313 5.23 -35.65 5.96
C GLU A 313 3.77 -35.15 5.98
N ILE A 314 3.29 -34.59 4.87
CA ILE A 314 1.92 -34.09 4.71
C ILE A 314 1.03 -35.19 4.11
N ASP A 315 -0.06 -35.50 4.81
CA ASP A 315 -1.08 -36.44 4.33
C ASP A 315 -2.00 -35.76 3.30
N VAL A 316 -2.13 -36.39 2.13
CA VAL A 316 -2.99 -35.98 1.00
C VAL A 316 -4.04 -37.03 0.72
#